data_AF-A0AAX1ZHE0-F1
#
_entry.id   AF-A0AAX1ZHE0-F1
#
_cell.length_a   1.000
_cell.length_b   1.000
_cell.length_c   1.000
_cell.angle_alpha   90.00
_cell.angle_beta   90.00
_cell.angle_gamma   90.00
#
_symmetry.space_group_name_H-M   'P 1'
#
loop_
_entity.id
_entity.type
_entity.pdbx_description
1 polymer ?
#
loop_
_entity_poly.entity_id
_entity_poly.type
_entity_poly.pdbx_seq_one_letter_code
_entity_poly.pdbx_strand_id
1 'polypeptide(L)'
;MDQSIKAIESVKEIIINNQFQKDGFRNFVLQGGAGSGKTESLKEVIEFISNSYPNQKIACITHTNIAVDEIRSRIKNANLWVSTIHSFLNEQTKNFQKNLQEVLP
;
A
#
# COMPACT_ATOMS: atom_id res chain seq x y z
N MET A 1 -4.41 1.40 27.57
CA MET A 1 -3.64 1.50 26.31
C MET A 1 -4.55 1.07 25.18
N ASP A 2 -4.83 1.97 24.24
CA ASP A 2 -5.79 1.79 23.15
C ASP A 2 -5.39 0.61 22.24
N GLN A 3 -6.35 -0.26 21.95
CA GLN A 3 -6.19 -1.45 21.11
C GLN A 3 -5.74 -1.08 19.67
N SER A 4 -6.10 0.12 19.23
CA SER A 4 -5.75 0.70 17.93
C SER A 4 -4.24 0.96 17.81
N ILE A 5 -3.62 1.48 18.88
CA ILE A 5 -2.18 1.78 18.93
C ILE A 5 -1.37 0.49 18.85
N LYS A 6 -1.82 -0.59 19.51
CA LYS A 6 -1.13 -1.89 19.46
C LYS A 6 -1.11 -2.49 18.05
N ALA A 7 -2.18 -2.34 17.28
CA ALA A 7 -2.28 -2.92 15.95
C ALA A 7 -1.29 -2.29 14.95
N ILE A 8 -1.16 -0.97 14.95
CA ILE A 8 -0.23 -0.26 14.05
C ILE A 8 1.22 -0.60 14.40
N GLU A 9 1.57 -0.66 15.69
CA GLU A 9 2.93 -1.02 16.11
C GLU A 9 3.31 -2.44 15.66
N SER A 10 2.39 -3.40 15.75
CA SER A 10 2.62 -4.75 15.20
C SER A 10 2.83 -4.75 13.68
N VAL A 11 2.12 -3.90 12.94
CA VAL A 11 2.32 -3.75 11.49
C VAL A 11 3.71 -3.16 11.19
N LYS A 12 4.13 -2.11 11.92
CA LYS A 12 5.46 -1.51 11.79
C LYS A 12 6.56 -2.54 12.06
N GLU A 13 6.41 -3.36 13.10
CA GLU A 13 7.36 -4.43 13.43
C GLU A 13 7.48 -5.47 12.30
N ILE A 14 6.36 -5.88 11.70
CA ILE A 14 6.37 -6.79 10.54
C ILE A 14 7.13 -6.16 9.37
N ILE A 15 6.88 -4.88 9.08
CA ILE A 15 7.57 -4.15 8.00
C ILE A 15 9.07 -4.08 8.25
N ILE A 16 9.49 -3.74 9.48
CA ILE A 16 10.91 -3.68 9.88
C ILE A 16 11.57 -5.04 9.66
N ASN A 17 10.95 -6.12 10.14
CA ASN A 17 11.48 -7.46 10.01
C ASN A 17 11.62 -7.90 8.54
N ASN A 18 10.67 -7.51 7.68
CA ASN A 18 10.72 -7.80 6.26
C ASN A 18 11.91 -7.12 5.54
N GLN A 19 12.50 -6.05 6.10
CA GLN A 19 13.67 -5.40 5.50
C GLN A 19 14.94 -6.23 5.62
N PHE A 20 15.04 -7.06 6.66
CA PHE A 20 16.27 -7.81 6.98
C PHE A 20 16.16 -9.30 6.69
N GLN A 21 15.01 -9.77 6.16
CA GLN A 21 14.73 -11.17 5.81
C GLN A 21 15.05 -12.21 6.90
N LYS A 22 15.08 -11.78 8.17
CA LYS A 22 15.63 -12.58 9.27
C LYS A 22 14.84 -13.86 9.54
N ASP A 23 13.55 -13.88 9.19
CA ASP A 23 12.62 -14.99 9.41
C ASP A 23 11.68 -15.24 8.20
N GLY A 24 12.08 -14.83 7.01
CA GLY A 24 11.23 -14.84 5.80
C GLY A 24 10.23 -13.67 5.73
N PHE A 25 9.57 -13.51 4.58
CA PHE A 25 8.64 -12.40 4.34
C PHE A 25 7.27 -12.68 4.97
N ARG A 26 6.75 -11.72 5.76
CA ARG A 26 5.45 -11.82 6.42
C ARG A 26 4.45 -10.81 5.87
N ASN A 27 3.24 -11.29 5.60
CA ASN A 27 2.09 -10.46 5.23
C ASN A 27 1.25 -10.12 6.47
N PHE A 28 0.44 -9.06 6.38
CA PHE A 28 -0.49 -8.67 7.43
C PHE A 28 -1.84 -8.24 6.86
N VAL A 29 -2.87 -8.28 7.70
CA VAL A 29 -4.21 -7.78 7.39
C VAL A 29 -4.65 -6.88 8.53
N LEU A 30 -4.98 -5.62 8.22
CA LEU A 30 -5.58 -4.69 9.18
C LEU A 30 -7.10 -4.75 9.05
N GLN A 31 -7.78 -5.31 10.05
CA GLN A 31 -9.23 -5.43 10.09
C GLN A 31 -9.83 -4.47 11.13
N GLY A 32 -11.02 -3.95 10.84
CA GLY A 32 -11.74 -3.06 11.75
C GLY A 32 -13.10 -2.64 11.20
N GLY A 33 -14.02 -2.26 12.08
CA GLY A 33 -15.38 -1.83 11.73
C GLY A 33 -15.42 -0.50 10.96
N ALA A 34 -16.62 -0.06 10.58
CA ALA A 34 -16.81 1.28 10.04
C ALA A 34 -16.32 2.34 11.05
N GLY A 35 -15.65 3.39 10.58
CA GLY A 35 -15.12 4.45 11.46
C GLY A 35 -13.91 4.06 12.32
N SER A 36 -13.39 2.83 12.22
CA SER A 36 -12.26 2.37 13.05
C SER A 36 -10.88 2.94 12.67
N GLY A 37 -10.82 3.96 11.81
CA GLY A 37 -9.56 4.58 11.39
C GLY A 37 -8.71 3.79 10.38
N LYS A 38 -9.21 2.76 9.69
CA LYS A 38 -8.40 1.96 8.75
C LYS A 38 -7.63 2.79 7.71
N THR A 39 -8.32 3.74 7.07
CA THR A 39 -7.71 4.63 6.08
C THR A 39 -6.63 5.53 6.71
N GLU A 40 -6.84 5.95 7.95
CA GLU A 40 -5.89 6.75 8.71
C GLU A 40 -4.64 5.93 9.06
N SER A 41 -4.82 4.70 9.57
CA SER A 41 -3.73 3.77 9.85
C SER A 41 -2.94 3.42 8.59
N LEU A 42 -3.60 3.25 7.44
CA LEU A 42 -2.91 3.03 6.16
C LEU A 42 -2.00 4.21 5.81
N LYS A 43 -2.47 5.45 5.98
CA LYS A 43 -1.67 6.64 5.72
C LYS A 43 -0.46 6.71 6.66
N GLU A 44 -0.65 6.41 7.94
CA GLU A 44 0.44 6.36 8.93
C GLU A 44 1.49 5.30 8.56
N VAL A 45 1.07 4.12 8.12
CA VAL A 45 2.00 3.05 7.68
C VAL A 45 2.79 3.47 6.45
N ILE A 46 2.15 4.10 5.45
CA ILE A 46 2.85 4.59 4.25
C ILE A 46 3.84 5.70 4.62
N GLU A 47 3.46 6.61 5.51
CA GLU A 47 4.34 7.68 6.00
C GLU A 47 5.54 7.11 6.78
N PHE A 48 5.31 6.12 7.64
CA PHE A 48 6.37 5.38 8.32
C PHE A 48 7.36 4.75 7.32
N ILE A 49 6.88 4.02 6.32
CA ILE A 49 7.76 3.42 5.30
C ILE A 49 8.52 4.50 4.53
N SER A 50 7.84 5.60 4.16
CA SER A 50 8.44 6.70 3.40
C SER A 50 9.59 7.38 4.16
N ASN A 51 9.46 7.50 5.49
CA ASN A 51 10.46 8.13 6.34
C ASN A 51 11.60 7.18 6.73
N SER A 52 11.27 5.93 7.08
CA SER A 52 12.26 4.94 7.54
C SER A 52 13.02 4.27 6.40
N TYR A 53 12.38 4.15 5.23
CA TYR A 53 12.92 3.44 4.07
C TYR A 53 12.70 4.29 2.80
N PRO A 54 13.38 5.44 2.67
CA PRO A 54 13.08 6.44 1.63
C PRO A 54 13.28 5.92 0.20
N ASN A 55 14.12 4.90 0.01
CA ASN A 55 14.36 4.27 -1.29
C ASN A 55 13.35 3.16 -1.64
N GLN A 56 12.45 2.81 -0.71
CA GLN A 56 11.48 1.75 -0.92
C GLN A 56 10.36 2.24 -1.85
N LYS A 57 10.08 1.46 -2.89
CA LYS A 57 8.92 1.67 -3.76
C LYS A 57 7.67 1.13 -3.07
N ILE A 58 6.62 1.94 -3.04
CA ILE A 58 5.34 1.61 -2.40
C ILE A 58 4.24 1.65 -3.47
N ALA A 59 3.48 0.56 -3.61
CA ALA A 59 2.26 0.53 -4.41
C ALA A 59 1.04 0.48 -3.46
N CYS A 60 0.22 1.53 -3.49
CA CYS A 60 -1.04 1.63 -2.79
C CYS A 60 -2.20 1.57 -3.78
N ILE A 61 -3.01 0.52 -3.68
CA ILE A 61 -4.09 0.23 -4.63
C ILE A 61 -5.42 0.37 -3.91
N THR A 62 -6.36 1.08 -4.52
CA THR A 62 -7.72 1.29 -4.00
C THR A 62 -8.78 1.06 -5.08
N HIS A 63 -10.06 1.14 -4.71
CA HIS A 63 -11.19 0.95 -5.63
C HIS A 63 -11.66 2.25 -6.29
N THR A 64 -11.45 3.42 -5.68
CA THR A 64 -12.02 4.68 -6.15
C THR A 64 -10.98 5.78 -6.30
N ASN A 65 -11.17 6.68 -7.26
CA ASN A 65 -10.30 7.85 -7.43
C ASN A 65 -10.36 8.80 -6.21
N ILE A 66 -11.52 8.89 -5.54
CA ILE A 66 -11.65 9.68 -4.31
C ILE A 66 -10.66 9.19 -3.24
N ALA A 67 -10.52 7.87 -3.06
CA ALA A 67 -9.56 7.32 -2.12
C ALA A 67 -8.10 7.52 -2.58
N VAL A 68 -7.84 7.51 -3.90
CA VAL A 68 -6.51 7.87 -4.45
C VAL A 68 -6.14 9.29 -4.04
N ASP A 69 -7.06 10.24 -4.26
CA ASP A 69 -6.86 11.65 -3.96
C ASP A 69 -6.71 11.89 -2.45
N GLU A 70 -7.50 11.18 -1.63
CA GLU A 70 -7.45 11.25 -0.18
C GLU A 70 -6.11 10.80 0.41
N ILE A 71 -5.46 9.80 -0.20
CA ILE A 71 -4.14 9.31 0.24
C ILE A 71 -3.04 10.25 -0.27
N ARG A 72 -3.11 10.67 -1.54
CA ARG A 72 -2.13 11.57 -2.16
C ARG A 72 -2.10 12.97 -1.53
N SER A 73 -3.24 13.46 -1.04
CA SER A 73 -3.29 14.80 -0.43
C SER A 73 -2.43 14.92 0.83
N ARG A 74 -2.17 13.80 1.51
CA ARG A 74 -1.43 13.77 2.77
C ARG A 74 0.04 13.40 2.62
N ILE A 75 0.38 12.53 1.67
CA ILE A 75 1.72 11.92 1.61
C ILE A 75 2.46 12.39 0.36
N LYS A 76 3.56 13.10 0.57
CA LYS A 76 4.48 13.53 -0.50
C LYS A 76 5.69 12.60 -0.54
N ASN A 77 5.62 11.54 -1.33
CA ASN A 77 6.75 10.64 -1.57
C ASN A 77 6.83 10.31 -3.07
N ALA A 78 7.98 10.59 -3.70
CA ALA A 78 8.21 10.30 -5.12
C ALA A 78 8.20 8.79 -5.45
N ASN A 79 8.46 7.94 -4.45
CA ASN A 79 8.45 6.48 -4.58
C ASN A 79 7.08 5.86 -4.24
N LEU A 80 6.06 6.67 -3.96
CA LEU A 80 4.69 6.21 -3.70
C LEU A 80 3.84 6.26 -4.97
N TRP A 81 3.43 5.09 -5.43
CA TRP A 81 2.39 4.93 -6.44
C TRP A 81 1.04 4.73 -5.75
N VAL A 82 0.11 5.67 -5.91
CA VAL A 82 -1.30 5.48 -5.50
C VAL A 82 -2.18 5.44 -6.74
N SER A 83 -3.00 4.40 -6.90
CA SER A 83 -3.95 4.34 -8.02
C SER A 83 -5.15 3.45 -7.72
N THR A 84 -6.16 3.51 -8.58
CA THR A 84 -7.18 2.46 -8.59
C THR A 84 -6.59 1.14 -9.06
N ILE A 85 -7.27 0.03 -8.78
CA ILE A 85 -6.90 -1.29 -9.32
C ILE A 85 -6.90 -1.28 -10.86
N HIS A 86 -7.86 -0.63 -11.50
CA HIS A 86 -7.93 -0.56 -12.96
C HIS A 86 -6.74 0.21 -13.56
N SER A 87 -6.41 1.37 -12.98
CA SER A 87 -5.25 2.15 -13.42
C SER A 87 -3.94 1.40 -13.19
N PHE A 88 -3.81 0.70 -12.06
CA PHE A 88 -2.64 -0.12 -11.76
C PHE A 88 -2.45 -1.21 -12.80
N LEU A 89 -3.49 -2.02 -13.04
CA LEU A 89 -3.45 -3.12 -14.00
C LEU A 89 -3.16 -2.62 -15.42
N ASN A 90 -3.86 -1.57 -15.87
CA ASN A 90 -3.64 -1.00 -17.19
C ASN A 90 -2.20 -0.53 -17.37
N GLU A 91 -1.59 0.08 -16.35
CA GLU A 91 -0.18 0.47 -16.44
C GLU A 91 0.74 -0.74 -16.64
N GLN A 92 0.51 -1.83 -15.91
CA GLN A 92 1.35 -3.02 -16.02
C GLN A 92 1.19 -3.70 -17.40
N THR A 93 0.02 -3.57 -18.02
CA THR A 93 -0.34 -4.31 -19.24
C THR A 93 -0.34 -3.49 -20.52
N LYS A 94 -0.32 -2.15 -20.46
CA LYS A 94 -0.49 -1.27 -21.64
C LYS A 94 0.51 -1.53 -22.76
N ASN A 95 1.73 -1.97 -22.45
CA ASN A 95 2.77 -2.25 -23.43
C ASN A 95 2.68 -3.66 -24.05
N PHE A 96 1.77 -4.51 -23.54
CA PHE A 96 1.61 -5.90 -23.95
C PHE A 96 0.31 -6.13 -24.72
N GLN A 97 -0.34 -5.10 -25.26
CA GLN A 97 -1.64 -5.21 -25.94
C GLN A 97 -1.64 -6.26 -27.06
N LYS A 98 -0.58 -6.34 -27.88
CA LYS A 98 -0.45 -7.35 -28.93
C LYS A 98 -0.39 -8.77 -28.34
N ASN A 99 0.48 -8.98 -27.35
CA ASN A 99 0.59 -10.27 -26.67
C ASN A 99 -0.73 -10.69 -26.00
N LEU A 100 -1.46 -9.74 -25.41
CA LEU A 100 -2.76 -9.99 -24.80
C LEU A 100 -3.82 -10.37 -25.82
N GLN A 101 -3.85 -9.71 -26.99
CA GLN A 101 -4.75 -10.08 -28.09
C GLN A 101 -4.48 -11.48 -28.65
N GLU A 102 -3.24 -11.96 -28.60
CA GLU A 102 -2.88 -13.30 -29.07
C GLU A 102 -3.36 -14.41 -28.14
N VAL A 103 -3.51 -14.15 -26.84
CA VAL A 103 -3.81 -15.17 -25.81
C VAL A 103 -5.20 -15.06 -25.21
N LEU A 104 -5.86 -13.90 -25.33
CA LEU A 104 -7.23 -13.70 -24.88
C LEU A 104 -8.21 -14.11 -25.98
N PRO A 105 -9.31 -14.81 -25.63
CA PRO A 105 -10.31 -15.30 -26.58
C PRO A 105 -11.10 -14.18 -27.27
#